data_AF-A0A2E7PLD5-F1
#
_entry.id   AF-A0A2E7PLD5-F1
#
_cell.length_a   1.000
_cell.length_b   1.000
_cell.length_c   1.000
_cell.angle_alpha   90.00
_cell.angle_beta   90.00
_cell.angle_gamma   90.00
#
_symmetry.space_group_name_H-M   'P 1'
#
loop_
_entity.id
_entity.type
_entity.pdbx_description
1 polymer ?
#
loop_
_entity_poly.entity_id
_entity_poly.type
_entity_poly.pdbx_seq_one_letter_code
_entity_poly.pdbx_strand_id
1 'polypeptide(L)'
;MLALANLISTVISLYMWAVIIAVALTWLVQLQVINTSNRLVYQVGDFLYRITEPVLRPIRQVIPAIGGIDLSPLILILVLGFLQQFIPGLLLR
;
A
#
# COMPACT_ATOMS: atom_id res chain seq x y z
N MET A 1 6.72 -6.94 25.74
CA MET A 1 6.97 -6.86 24.27
C MET A 1 5.74 -7.17 23.42
N LEU A 2 4.82 -8.04 23.86
CA LEU A 2 3.58 -8.38 23.13
C LEU A 2 2.74 -7.17 22.66
N ALA A 3 2.46 -6.21 23.53
CA ALA A 3 1.67 -5.02 23.16
C ALA A 3 2.33 -4.20 22.05
N LEU A 4 3.66 -4.02 22.11
CA LEU A 4 4.43 -3.32 21.08
C LEU A 4 4.44 -4.08 19.75
N ALA A 5 4.63 -5.40 19.79
CA ALA A 5 4.57 -6.25 18.60
C ALA A 5 3.19 -6.15 17.92
N ASN A 6 2.10 -6.19 18.71
CA ASN A 6 0.73 -6.04 18.19
C ASN A 6 0.49 -4.66 17.59
N LEU A 7 1.00 -3.59 18.22
CA LEU A 7 0.89 -2.24 17.68
C LEU A 7 1.59 -2.13 16.31
N ILE A 8 2.82 -2.64 16.20
CA ILE A 8 3.58 -2.64 14.94
C ILE A 8 2.83 -3.44 13.86
N SER A 9 2.38 -4.65 14.18
CA SER A 9 1.60 -5.48 13.25
C SER A 9 0.32 -4.79 12.79
N THR A 10 -0.34 -4.05 13.68
CA THR A 10 -1.55 -3.28 13.34
C THR A 10 -1.24 -2.15 12.37
N VAL A 11 -0.18 -1.37 12.63
CA VAL A 11 0.25 -0.29 11.73
C VAL A 11 0.63 -0.82 10.35
N ILE A 12 1.39 -1.92 10.29
CA ILE A 12 1.75 -2.57 9.02
C ILE A 12 0.48 -3.03 8.28
N SER A 13 -0.48 -3.64 8.98
CA SER A 13 -1.75 -4.09 8.39
C SER A 13 -2.56 -2.92 7.81
N LEU A 14 -2.67 -1.82 8.55
CA LEU A 14 -3.39 -0.62 8.10
C LEU A 14 -2.74 -0.02 6.85
N TYR A 15 -1.41 0.05 6.83
CA TYR A 15 -0.68 0.54 5.67
C TYR A 15 -0.82 -0.39 4.46
N MET A 16 -0.80 -1.71 4.67
CA MET A 16 -1.06 -2.69 3.62
C MET A 16 -2.46 -2.53 3.01
N TRP A 17 -3.48 -2.34 3.84
CA TRP A 17 -4.84 -2.04 3.38
C TRP A 17 -4.90 -0.72 2.60
N ALA A 18 -4.20 0.32 3.03
CA ALA A 18 -4.13 1.58 2.30
C ALA A 18 -3.54 1.38 0.89
N VAL A 19 -2.47 0.61 0.75
CA VAL A 19 -1.88 0.26 -0.56
C VAL A 19 -2.87 -0.53 -1.42
N ILE A 20 -3.55 -1.53 -0.85
CA ILE A 20 -4.56 -2.33 -1.56
C ILE A 20 -5.70 -1.44 -2.06
N ILE A 21 -6.23 -0.56 -1.21
CA ILE A 21 -7.30 0.37 -1.58
C ILE A 21 -6.83 1.34 -2.65
N ALA A 22 -5.59 1.84 -2.60
CA ALA A 22 -5.03 2.72 -3.63
C ALA A 22 -5.00 2.04 -5.01
N VAL A 23 -4.57 0.77 -5.06
CA VAL A 23 -4.57 -0.03 -6.29
C VAL A 23 -6.00 -0.29 -6.78
N ALA A 24 -6.89 -0.70 -5.87
CA ALA A 24 -8.28 -0.96 -6.20
C ALA A 24 -8.97 0.30 -6.75
N LEU A 25 -8.76 1.47 -6.12
CA LEU A 25 -9.29 2.74 -6.58
C LEU A 25 -8.78 3.08 -7.99
N THR A 26 -7.49 2.82 -8.26
CA THR A 26 -6.89 3.03 -9.58
C THR A 26 -7.58 2.16 -10.64
N TRP A 27 -7.82 0.87 -10.35
CA TRP A 27 -8.56 -0.01 -11.25
C TRP A 27 -10.02 0.41 -11.43
N LEU A 28 -10.70 0.80 -10.37
CA LEU A 28 -12.09 1.28 -10.47
C LEU A 28 -12.22 2.52 -11.36
N VAL A 29 -11.23 3.42 -11.30
CA VAL A 29 -11.18 4.60 -12.20
C VAL A 29 -10.83 4.18 -13.63
N GLN A 30 -9.84 3.31 -13.83
CA GLN A 30 -9.44 2.84 -15.17
C GLN A 30 -10.54 2.05 -15.88
N LEU A 31 -11.29 1.23 -15.15
CA LEU A 31 -12.44 0.47 -15.65
C LEU A 31 -13.72 1.31 -15.75
N GLN A 32 -13.64 2.62 -15.52
CA GLN A 32 -14.75 3.57 -15.60
C GLN A 32 -15.93 3.23 -14.67
N VAL A 33 -15.68 2.48 -13.58
CA VAL A 33 -16.69 2.14 -12.57
C VAL A 33 -16.99 3.35 -11.68
N ILE A 34 -15.97 4.15 -11.37
CA ILE A 34 -16.08 5.38 -10.60
C ILE A 34 -15.37 6.52 -11.33
N ASN A 35 -15.78 7.76 -11.04
CA ASN A 35 -15.23 8.96 -11.66
C ASN A 35 -14.57 9.88 -10.62
N THR A 36 -13.36 10.34 -10.91
CA THR A 36 -12.59 11.29 -10.09
C THR A 36 -13.20 12.69 -10.05
N SER A 37 -14.16 13.02 -10.91
CA SER A 37 -14.97 14.25 -10.81
C SER A 37 -15.79 14.29 -9.51
N ASN A 38 -16.07 13.14 -8.89
CA ASN A 38 -16.63 13.11 -7.55
C ASN A 38 -15.56 13.53 -6.54
N ARG A 39 -15.84 14.64 -5.82
CA ARG A 39 -14.93 15.22 -4.83
C ARG A 39 -14.48 14.22 -3.76
N LEU A 40 -15.34 13.30 -3.33
CA LEU A 40 -14.98 12.27 -2.35
C LEU A 40 -13.92 11.32 -2.92
N VAL A 41 -14.16 10.80 -4.13
CA VAL A 41 -13.24 9.86 -4.80
C VAL A 41 -11.87 10.52 -5.01
N TYR A 42 -11.87 11.79 -5.44
CA TYR A 42 -10.63 12.56 -5.58
C TYR A 42 -9.90 12.72 -4.24
N GLN A 43 -10.60 13.10 -3.17
CA GLN A 43 -9.98 13.30 -1.86
C GLN A 43 -9.39 12.01 -1.28
N VAL A 44 -10.11 10.90 -1.39
CA VAL A 44 -9.63 9.58 -0.95
C VAL A 44 -8.42 9.17 -1.79
N GLY A 45 -8.48 9.33 -3.11
CA GLY A 45 -7.36 9.03 -4.00
C GLY A 45 -6.11 9.86 -3.71
N ASP A 46 -6.25 11.17 -3.55
CA ASP A 46 -5.13 12.07 -3.23
C ASP A 46 -4.52 11.74 -1.86
N PHE A 47 -5.36 11.44 -0.85
CA PHE A 47 -4.88 10.99 0.45
C PHE A 47 -4.07 9.70 0.36
N LEU A 48 -4.61 8.67 -0.30
CA LEU A 48 -3.93 7.39 -0.49
C LEU A 48 -2.63 7.54 -1.27
N TYR A 49 -2.63 8.36 -2.32
CA TYR A 49 -1.43 8.68 -3.09
C TYR A 49 -0.36 9.32 -2.19
N ARG A 50 -0.70 10.36 -1.42
CA ARG A 50 0.27 11.05 -0.55
C ARG A 50 0.92 10.16 0.49
N ILE A 51 0.18 9.20 1.05
CA ILE A 51 0.73 8.30 2.08
C ILE A 51 1.50 7.13 1.48
N THR A 52 1.15 6.65 0.28
CA THR A 52 1.79 5.48 -0.33
C THR A 52 2.96 5.84 -1.25
N GLU A 53 2.91 7.02 -1.90
CA GLU A 53 3.90 7.44 -2.88
C GLU A 53 5.34 7.54 -2.36
N PRO A 54 5.63 8.02 -1.14
CA PRO A 54 7.00 8.06 -0.63
C PRO A 54 7.71 6.71 -0.61
N VAL A 55 6.95 5.62 -0.46
CA VAL A 55 7.48 4.24 -0.45
C VAL A 55 7.35 3.59 -1.82
N LEU A 56 6.27 3.85 -2.57
CA LEU A 56 6.09 3.29 -3.91
C LEU A 56 7.06 3.89 -4.94
N ARG A 57 7.36 5.19 -4.85
CA ARG A 57 8.25 5.88 -5.79
C ARG A 57 9.64 5.24 -5.91
N PRO A 58 10.39 4.97 -4.82
CA PRO A 58 11.68 4.31 -4.94
C PRO A 58 11.56 2.87 -5.48
N ILE A 59 10.46 2.17 -5.18
CA ILE A 59 10.23 0.83 -5.73
C ILE A 59 10.03 0.89 -7.25
N ARG A 60 9.23 1.85 -7.76
CA ARG A 60 9.03 2.08 -9.21
C ARG A 60 10.32 2.44 -9.95
N GLN A 61 11.28 3.05 -9.27
CA GLN A 61 12.58 3.38 -9.89
C GLN A 61 13.44 2.13 -10.12
N VAL A 62 13.26 1.09 -9.31
CA VAL A 62 13.98 -0.17 -9.42
C VAL A 62 13.23 -1.16 -10.32
N ILE A 63 11.91 -1.14 -10.27
CA ILE A 63 11.06 -2.15 -10.91
C ILE A 63 10.35 -1.51 -12.11
N PRO A 64 10.71 -1.91 -13.34
CA PRO A 64 10.07 -1.37 -14.53
C PRO A 64 8.61 -1.82 -14.60
N ALA A 65 7.75 -0.94 -15.15
CA ALA A 65 6.37 -1.31 -15.44
C ALA A 65 6.32 -2.39 -16.53
N ILE A 66 5.53 -3.44 -16.30
CA ILE A 66 5.36 -4.54 -17.25
C ILE A 66 4.00 -4.39 -17.93
N GLY A 67 3.99 -4.23 -19.25
CA GLY A 67 2.74 -4.08 -20.01
C GLY A 67 1.90 -2.86 -19.62
N GLY A 68 2.54 -1.80 -19.12
CA GLY A 68 1.85 -0.59 -18.62
C GLY A 68 1.24 -0.73 -17.23
N ILE A 69 1.43 -1.87 -16.55
CA ILE A 69 0.96 -2.11 -15.19
C ILE A 69 2.10 -1.83 -14.20
N ASP A 70 1.80 -1.05 -13.16
CA ASP A 70 2.71 -0.81 -12.05
C ASP A 70 2.70 -1.99 -11.07
N LEU A 71 3.80 -2.73 -10.99
CA LEU A 71 3.98 -3.86 -10.07
C LEU A 71 4.53 -3.43 -8.70
N SER A 72 4.87 -2.16 -8.51
CA SER A 72 5.44 -1.66 -7.26
C SER A 72 4.55 -1.86 -6.04
N PRO A 73 3.22 -1.73 -6.13
CA PRO A 73 2.33 -2.03 -5.01
C PRO A 73 2.38 -3.49 -4.58
N LEU A 74 2.49 -4.42 -5.52
CA LEU A 74 2.62 -5.86 -5.21
C LEU A 74 3.90 -6.11 -4.43
N ILE A 75 5.01 -5.53 -4.89
CA ILE A 75 6.31 -5.67 -4.24
C ILE A 75 6.30 -5.05 -2.84
N LEU A 76 5.68 -3.88 -2.69
CA LEU A 76 5.50 -3.25 -1.38
C LEU A 76 4.70 -4.16 -0.44
N ILE A 77 3.59 -4.74 -0.89
CA ILE A 77 2.78 -5.66 -0.08
C ILE A 77 3.60 -6.88 0.36
N LEU A 78 4.41 -7.47 -0.52
CA LEU A 78 5.28 -8.59 -0.18
C LEU A 78 6.30 -8.22 0.90
N VAL A 79 6.95 -7.05 0.77
CA VAL A 79 7.90 -6.55 1.77
C VAL A 79 7.21 -6.29 3.11
N LEU A 80 6.04 -5.66 3.10
CA LEU A 80 5.26 -5.41 4.32
C LEU A 80 4.83 -6.73 4.98
N GLY A 81 4.41 -7.72 4.21
CA GLY A 81 4.05 -9.05 4.72
C GLY A 81 5.22 -9.76 5.37
N PHE A 82 6.41 -9.68 4.77
CA PHE A 82 7.64 -10.18 5.40
C PHE A 82 7.93 -9.47 6.73
N LEU A 83 7.89 -8.13 6.76
CA LEU A 83 8.14 -7.34 7.96
C LEU A 83 7.11 -7.64 9.07
N GLN A 84 5.85 -7.87 8.71
CA GLN A 84 4.78 -8.21 9.63
C GLN A 84 5.03 -9.52 10.37
N GLN A 85 5.67 -10.50 9.74
CA GLN A 85 6.03 -11.78 10.37
C GLN A 85 7.37 -11.69 11.10
N PHE A 86 8.34 -11.01 10.49
CA PHE A 86 9.71 -10.96 10.98
C PHE A 86 9.87 -10.13 12.27
N ILE A 87 9.26 -8.93 12.32
CA ILE A 87 9.47 -8.00 13.45
C ILE A 87 8.91 -8.57 14.77
N PRO A 88 7.64 -9.04 14.85
CA PRO A 88 7.12 -9.65 16.07
C PRO A 88 7.92 -10.88 16.50
N GLY A 89 8.35 -11.71 15.53
CA GLY A 89 9.19 -12.88 15.81
C GLY A 89 10.54 -12.52 16.42
N LEU A 90 11.08 -11.34 16.14
CA LEU A 90 12.31 -10.83 16.74
C LEU A 90 12.06 -10.22 18.14
N LEU A 91 10.93 -9.54 18.32
CA LEU A 91 10.57 -8.85 19.58
C LEU A 91 10.06 -9.78 20.69
N LEU A 92 9.62 -10.98 20.33
CA LEU A 92 9.05 -11.97 21.25
C LEU A 92 10.01 -13.11 21.61
N ARG A 93 11.23 -13.09 21.06
CA ARG A 93 12.37 -13.89 21.54
C ARG A 93 12.97 -13.23 22.77
#